data_AF-A0A8D8IPY1-F1
#
_entry.id   AF-A0A8D8IPY1-F1
#
_cell.length_a   1.000
_cell.length_b   1.000
_cell.length_c   1.000
_cell.angle_alpha   90.00
_cell.angle_beta   90.00
_cell.angle_gamma   90.00
#
_symmetry.space_group_name_H-M   'P 1'
#
loop_
_entity.id
_entity.type
_entity.pdbx_description
1 polymer ?
#
loop_
_entity_poly.entity_id
_entity_poly.type
_entity_poly.pdbx_seq_one_letter_code
_entity_poly.pdbx_strand_id
1 'polypeptide(L)'
;MLRSLVAYKPGCSVAFAGPVAVRWRSVQAQPASDVDPEWANALPYEKIPRPGVLKMLRGFAPGGRYYDVNIMELHRRFRADYGNLVIFPGAFGRKDTVVSYVPDDYQKLFRNEGPWPNR
;
A
#
# COMPACT_ATOMS: atom_id res chain seq x y z
N MET A 1 -83.16 -0.67 -18.25
CA MET A 1 -82.94 -0.54 -16.80
C MET A 1 -82.03 -1.67 -16.33
N LEU A 2 -81.13 -1.32 -15.41
CA LEU A 2 -79.98 -2.01 -14.85
C LEU A 2 -80.01 -3.54 -14.76
N ARG A 3 -78.91 -4.17 -15.20
CA ARG A 3 -78.37 -5.39 -14.58
C ARG A 3 -76.91 -5.14 -14.21
N SER A 4 -76.67 -5.11 -12.90
CA SER A 4 -75.37 -5.13 -12.24
C SER A 4 -74.55 -6.33 -12.71
N LEU A 5 -73.30 -6.09 -13.11
CA LEU A 5 -72.26 -7.11 -13.15
C LEU A 5 -71.05 -6.56 -12.40
N VAL A 6 -70.80 -7.18 -11.25
CA VAL A 6 -69.59 -7.03 -10.44
C VAL A 6 -68.41 -7.50 -11.28
N ALA A 7 -67.51 -6.58 -11.64
CA ALA A 7 -66.27 -6.93 -12.30
C ALA A 7 -65.25 -7.41 -11.26
N TYR A 8 -65.01 -8.73 -11.26
CA TYR A 8 -63.91 -9.39 -10.56
C TYR A 8 -62.56 -8.85 -11.07
N LYS A 9 -61.80 -8.19 -10.20
CA LYS A 9 -60.46 -7.67 -10.51
C LYS A 9 -59.46 -8.83 -10.36
N PRO A 10 -58.84 -9.34 -11.44
CA PRO A 10 -57.83 -10.39 -11.31
C PRO A 10 -56.59 -9.83 -10.63
N GLY A 11 -55.95 -10.69 -9.86
CA GLY A 11 -54.98 -10.36 -8.84
C GLY A 11 -53.65 -9.77 -9.32
N CYS A 12 -53.02 -9.13 -8.34
CA CYS A 12 -51.60 -8.93 -8.13
C CYS A 12 -50.68 -9.69 -9.11
N SER A 13 -50.14 -8.98 -10.10
CA SER A 13 -48.92 -9.42 -10.77
C SER A 13 -47.74 -8.86 -9.97
N VAL A 14 -47.21 -9.69 -9.07
CA VAL A 14 -45.87 -9.46 -8.52
C VAL A 14 -44.91 -9.68 -9.69
N ALA A 15 -44.43 -8.59 -10.29
CA ALA A 15 -43.34 -8.67 -11.23
C ALA A 15 -42.13 -9.21 -10.45
N PHE A 16 -41.74 -10.44 -10.75
CA PHE A 16 -40.52 -11.04 -10.23
C PHE A 16 -39.36 -10.09 -10.55
N ALA A 17 -38.68 -9.65 -9.50
CA ALA A 17 -37.49 -8.83 -9.57
C ALA A 17 -36.48 -9.51 -10.50
N GLY A 18 -36.09 -8.82 -11.57
CA GLY A 18 -34.93 -9.21 -12.37
C GLY A 18 -33.68 -9.30 -11.49
N PRO A 19 -32.62 -9.99 -11.95
CA PRO A 19 -31.41 -10.15 -11.17
C PRO A 19 -30.88 -8.77 -10.78
N VAL A 20 -30.73 -8.54 -9.47
CA VAL A 20 -30.13 -7.33 -8.90
C VAL A 20 -28.77 -7.15 -9.56
N ALA A 21 -28.67 -6.19 -10.48
CA ALA A 21 -27.41 -5.84 -11.10
C ALA A 21 -26.48 -5.31 -10.01
N VAL A 22 -25.50 -6.12 -9.61
CA VAL A 22 -24.45 -5.72 -8.68
C VAL A 22 -23.63 -4.64 -9.38
N ARG A 23 -23.91 -3.37 -9.06
CA ARG A 23 -23.14 -2.23 -9.56
C ARG A 23 -21.80 -2.22 -8.83
N TRP A 24 -20.79 -2.85 -9.44
CA TRP A 24 -19.40 -2.66 -9.08
C TRP A 24 -19.03 -1.18 -9.28
N ARG A 25 -18.95 -0.41 -8.18
CA ARG A 25 -18.35 0.93 -8.23
C ARG A 25 -16.84 0.73 -8.30
N SER A 26 -16.24 0.96 -9.45
CA SER A 26 -14.81 1.23 -9.51
C SER A 26 -14.58 2.56 -8.77
N VAL A 27 -13.84 2.51 -7.66
CA VAL A 27 -13.32 3.73 -7.03
C VAL A 27 -12.29 4.29 -8.00
N GLN A 28 -12.59 5.43 -8.63
CA GLN A 28 -11.61 6.18 -9.40
C GLN A 28 -10.57 6.71 -8.41
N ALA A 29 -9.29 6.40 -8.65
CA ALA A 29 -8.19 6.96 -7.89
C ALA A 29 -8.23 8.49 -8.03
N GLN A 30 -8.31 9.20 -6.91
CA GLN A 30 -8.23 10.66 -6.89
C GLN A 30 -6.82 11.06 -7.35
N PRO A 31 -6.67 11.98 -8.31
CA PRO A 31 -5.36 12.53 -8.64
C PRO A 31 -4.83 13.30 -7.44
N ALA A 32 -3.67 12.91 -6.89
CA ALA A 32 -3.01 13.65 -5.83
C ALA A 32 -2.58 15.02 -6.36
N SER A 33 -3.29 16.08 -6.00
CA SER A 33 -3.13 17.42 -6.60
C SER A 33 -2.49 18.46 -5.69
N ASP A 34 -1.98 18.09 -4.52
CA ASP A 34 -1.22 19.00 -3.65
C ASP A 34 0.24 18.52 -3.57
N VAL A 35 1.11 19.18 -4.33
CA VAL A 35 2.56 19.01 -4.20
C VAL A 35 2.97 19.65 -2.88
N ASP A 36 3.34 18.83 -1.89
CA ASP A 36 3.81 19.36 -0.61
C ASP A 36 5.02 20.29 -0.84
N PRO A 37 5.04 21.50 -0.26
CA PRO A 37 6.17 22.43 -0.40
C PRO A 37 7.48 21.86 0.17
N GLU A 38 7.38 20.83 1.01
CA GLU A 38 8.51 20.06 1.53
C GLU A 38 9.27 19.31 0.42
N TRP A 39 8.58 18.85 -0.64
CA TRP A 39 9.20 18.08 -1.72
C TRP A 39 10.19 18.91 -2.53
N ALA A 40 10.01 20.23 -2.60
CA ALA A 40 10.95 21.14 -3.25
C ALA A 40 12.32 21.18 -2.56
N ASN A 41 12.37 20.84 -1.27
CA ASN A 41 13.60 20.82 -0.47
C ASN A 41 14.12 19.40 -0.19
N ALA A 42 13.48 18.37 -0.76
CA ALA A 42 13.85 16.99 -0.50
C ALA A 42 15.26 16.68 -1.04
N LEU A 43 16.03 15.93 -0.25
CA LEU A 43 17.35 15.46 -0.66
C LEU A 43 17.22 14.42 -1.79
N PRO A 44 18.21 14.34 -2.69
CA PRO A 44 18.21 13.32 -3.73
C PRO A 44 18.29 11.92 -3.12
N TYR A 45 17.68 10.94 -3.81
CA TYR A 45 17.62 9.54 -3.40
C TYR A 45 19.00 8.92 -3.11
N GLU A 46 20.03 9.34 -3.85
CA GLU A 46 21.40 8.86 -3.72
C GLU A 46 22.06 9.18 -2.37
N LYS A 47 21.54 10.18 -1.65
CA LYS A 47 22.05 10.60 -0.35
C LYS A 47 21.57 9.70 0.79
N ILE A 48 20.56 8.86 0.54
CA ILE A 48 20.08 7.89 1.51
C ILE A 48 21.16 6.82 1.69
N PRO A 49 21.51 6.44 2.93
CA PRO A 49 22.54 5.45 3.15
C PRO A 49 22.14 4.10 2.55
N ARG A 50 22.95 3.66 1.58
CA ARG A 50 22.79 2.38 0.89
C ARG A 50 24.01 1.49 1.16
N PRO A 51 23.94 0.50 2.07
CA PRO A 51 24.98 -0.51 2.15
C PRO A 51 25.14 -1.22 0.82
N GLY A 52 26.38 -1.37 0.34
CA GLY A 52 26.65 -2.17 -0.84
C GLY A 52 26.22 -3.63 -0.63
N VAL A 53 25.78 -4.30 -1.71
CA VAL A 53 25.29 -5.69 -1.67
C VAL A 53 26.25 -6.62 -0.94
N LEU A 54 27.56 -6.51 -1.22
CA LEU A 54 28.59 -7.32 -0.58
C LEU A 54 28.74 -7.05 0.92
N LYS A 55 28.59 -5.78 1.34
CA LYS A 55 28.64 -5.40 2.76
C LYS A 55 27.43 -5.96 3.51
N MET A 56 26.25 -5.92 2.88
CA MET A 56 25.04 -6.49 3.45
C MET A 56 25.14 -8.01 3.56
N LEU A 57 25.56 -8.69 2.49
CA LEU A 57 25.74 -10.15 2.49
C LEU A 57 26.75 -10.61 3.55
N ARG A 58 27.89 -9.91 3.70
CA ARG A 58 28.86 -10.18 4.78
C ARG A 58 28.29 -9.93 6.17
N GLY A 59 27.40 -8.95 6.33
CA GLY A 59 26.73 -8.67 7.60
C GLY A 59 25.79 -9.79 8.05
N PHE A 60 25.18 -10.52 7.10
CA PHE A 60 24.28 -11.65 7.35
C PHE A 60 24.99 -13.02 7.32
N ALA A 61 26.24 -13.10 6.89
CA ALA A 61 27.03 -14.33 6.90
C ALA A 61 27.35 -14.77 8.35
N PRO A 62 27.68 -16.05 8.60
CA PRO A 62 28.08 -16.55 9.91
C PRO A 62 29.23 -15.71 10.51
N GLY A 63 29.02 -15.18 11.72
CA GLY A 63 29.96 -14.25 12.38
C GLY A 63 29.78 -12.78 11.99
N GLY A 64 28.80 -12.46 11.14
CA GLY A 64 28.41 -11.10 10.79
C GLY A 64 27.62 -10.40 11.91
N ARG A 65 27.58 -9.07 11.88
CA ARG A 65 26.88 -8.22 12.86
C ARG A 65 25.37 -8.48 12.96
N TYR A 66 24.78 -9.05 11.91
CA TYR A 66 23.36 -9.33 11.79
C TYR A 66 23.06 -10.84 11.75
N TYR A 67 24.06 -11.67 12.07
CA TYR A 67 23.89 -13.12 12.16
C TYR A 67 23.27 -13.51 13.49
N ASP A 68 22.27 -14.40 13.46
CA ASP A 68 21.59 -14.98 14.64
C ASP A 68 20.97 -13.95 15.61
N VAL A 69 20.53 -12.80 15.09
CA VAL A 69 19.82 -11.79 15.89
C VAL A 69 18.31 -11.86 15.65
N ASN A 70 17.54 -11.62 16.72
CA ASN A 70 16.10 -11.43 16.61
C ASN A 70 15.77 -10.24 15.69
N ILE A 71 14.66 -10.30 14.97
CA ILE A 71 14.23 -9.26 14.02
C ILE A 71 14.10 -7.87 14.67
N MET A 72 13.66 -7.81 15.93
CA MET A 72 13.57 -6.54 16.67
C MET A 72 14.95 -5.93 16.91
N GLU A 73 15.92 -6.79 17.27
CA GLU A 73 17.30 -6.38 17.51
C GLU A 73 18.00 -6.05 16.19
N LEU A 74 17.66 -6.76 15.11
CA LEU A 74 18.11 -6.46 13.75
C LEU A 74 17.75 -5.02 13.36
N HIS A 75 16.46 -4.66 13.45
CA HIS A 75 16.00 -3.30 13.14
C HIS A 75 16.65 -2.25 14.05
N ARG A 76 16.87 -2.55 15.33
CA ARG A 76 17.59 -1.66 16.25
C ARG A 76 19.04 -1.41 15.80
N ARG A 77 19.75 -2.45 15.39
CA ARG A 77 21.13 -2.35 14.86
C ARG A 77 21.19 -1.63 13.53
N PHE A 78 20.25 -1.90 12.62
CA PHE A 78 20.16 -1.16 11.35
C PHE A 78 19.91 0.33 11.58
N ARG A 79 19.03 0.68 12.51
CA ARG A 79 18.78 2.08 12.87
C ARG A 79 20.01 2.75 13.49
N ALA A 80 20.77 2.02 14.31
CA ALA A 80 22.02 2.54 14.88
C ALA A 80 23.10 2.77 13.80
N ASP A 81 23.18 1.90 12.80
CA ASP A 81 24.26 1.90 11.81
C ASP A 81 24.01 2.86 10.63
N TYR A 82 22.76 2.92 10.16
CA TYR A 82 22.38 3.68 8.97
C TYR A 82 21.44 4.85 9.28
N GLY A 83 20.91 4.94 10.51
CA GLY A 83 20.01 5.99 10.91
C GLY A 83 18.54 5.69 10.61
N ASN A 84 17.76 6.75 10.40
CA ASN A 84 16.30 6.68 10.33
C ASN A 84 15.76 6.19 8.99
N LEU A 85 16.57 6.20 7.93
CA LEU A 85 16.17 5.85 6.57
C LEU A 85 17.30 5.07 5.92
N VAL A 86 17.02 3.89 5.38
CA VAL A 86 18.03 3.02 4.76
C VAL A 86 17.50 2.37 3.49
N ILE A 87 18.37 2.23 2.49
CA ILE A 87 18.05 1.46 1.28
C ILE A 87 18.62 0.05 1.42
N PHE A 88 17.75 -0.95 1.38
CA PHE A 88 18.13 -2.33 1.20
C PHE A 88 18.29 -2.60 -0.30
N PRO A 89 19.53 -2.87 -0.79
CA PRO A 89 19.71 -3.18 -2.19
C PRO A 89 18.94 -4.46 -2.55
N GLY A 90 18.18 -4.40 -3.63
CA GLY A 90 17.48 -5.54 -4.17
C GLY A 90 18.49 -6.58 -4.67
N ALA A 91 18.26 -7.85 -4.34
CA ALA A 91 19.00 -8.96 -4.92
C ALA A 91 18.20 -9.57 -6.08
N PHE A 92 18.90 -10.15 -7.07
CA PHE A 92 18.30 -10.92 -8.17
C PHE A 92 17.27 -10.16 -9.02
N GLY A 93 17.61 -8.96 -9.49
CA GLY A 93 16.75 -8.17 -10.38
C GLY A 93 15.52 -7.56 -9.71
N ARG A 94 15.40 -7.68 -8.38
CA ARG A 94 14.39 -6.97 -7.59
C ARG A 94 14.79 -5.52 -7.39
N LYS A 95 13.78 -4.66 -7.27
CA LYS A 95 13.96 -3.25 -6.94
C LYS A 95 14.52 -3.10 -5.53
N ASP A 96 15.25 -2.03 -5.31
CA ASP A 96 15.72 -1.63 -3.99
C ASP A 96 14.52 -1.31 -3.08
N THR A 97 14.63 -1.69 -1.81
CA THR A 97 13.58 -1.43 -0.81
C THR A 97 14.05 -0.34 0.14
N VAL A 98 13.25 0.72 0.27
CA VAL A 98 13.49 1.78 1.26
C VAL A 98 12.78 1.42 2.55
N VAL A 99 13.51 1.46 3.66
CA VAL A 99 12.96 1.26 5.01
C VAL A 99 13.12 2.54 5.79
N SER A 100 12.00 3.14 6.20
CA SER A 100 11.98 4.25 7.15
C SER A 100 11.64 3.75 8.55
N TYR A 101 12.25 4.36 9.56
CA TYR A 101 11.94 4.13 10.97
C TYR A 101 11.20 5.32 11.60
N VAL A 102 10.73 6.28 10.80
CA VAL A 102 9.95 7.44 11.25
C VAL A 102 8.47 7.16 10.92
N PRO A 103 7.57 7.13 11.93
CA PRO A 103 6.15 6.90 11.71
C PRO A 103 5.50 7.94 10.77
N ASP A 104 5.94 9.20 10.83
CA ASP A 104 5.38 10.32 10.06
C ASP A 104 5.55 10.13 8.54
N ASP A 105 6.60 9.42 8.11
CA ASP A 105 6.85 9.13 6.70
C ASP A 105 5.76 8.21 6.13
N TYR A 106 5.26 7.28 6.94
CA TYR A 106 4.24 6.33 6.52
C TYR A 106 2.89 7.00 6.25
N GLN A 107 2.56 8.08 6.96
CA GLN A 107 1.35 8.85 6.67
C GLN A 107 1.39 9.41 5.25
N LYS A 108 2.55 9.89 4.79
CA LYS A 108 2.72 10.42 3.43
C LYS A 108 2.73 9.30 2.40
N LEU A 109 3.44 8.20 2.70
CA LEU A 109 3.48 7.02 1.82
C LEU A 109 2.08 6.46 1.58
N PHE A 110 1.31 6.20 2.65
CA PHE A 110 -0.03 5.61 2.56
C PHE A 110 -1.09 6.54 1.96
N ARG A 111 -0.87 7.86 1.98
CA ARG A 111 -1.76 8.83 1.31
C ARG A 111 -1.51 8.94 -0.18
N ASN A 112 -0.26 8.75 -0.60
CA ASN A 112 0.16 8.90 -1.99
C ASN A 112 0.23 7.58 -2.75
N GLU A 113 0.17 6.44 -2.07
CA GLU A 113 0.15 5.14 -2.72
C GLU A 113 -1.21 4.83 -3.36
N GLY A 114 -1.17 4.02 -4.41
CA GLY A 114 -2.39 3.50 -5.04
C GLY A 114 -3.06 2.41 -4.20
N PRO A 115 -4.31 2.04 -4.53
CA PRO A 115 -5.08 1.04 -3.78
C PRO A 115 -4.48 -0.38 -3.76
N TRP A 116 -3.42 -0.64 -4.53
CA TRP A 116 -2.73 -1.94 -4.60
C TRP A 116 -1.21 -1.75 -4.46
N PRO A 117 -0.58 -2.21 -3.35
CA PRO A 117 0.87 -2.15 -3.19
C PRO A 117 1.59 -3.16 -4.09
N ASN A 118 2.74 -2.76 -4.67
CA ASN A 118 3.71 -3.49 -5.53
C ASN A 118 3.21 -4.78 -6.24
N ARG A 119 3.04 -4.74 -7.59
CA ARG A 119 2.69 -5.89 -8.46
C ARG A 119 3.89 -6.75 -8.88
#